data_AF-A0A8X8Z7N6-F1
#
_entry.id   AF-A0A8X8Z7N6-F1
#
_cell.length_a   1.000
_cell.length_b   1.000
_cell.length_c   1.000
_cell.angle_alpha   90.00
_cell.angle_beta   90.00
_cell.angle_gamma   90.00
#
_symmetry.space_group_name_H-M   'P 1'
#
loop_
_entity.id
_entity.type
_entity.pdbx_description
1 polymer ?
#
loop_
_entity_poly.entity_id
_entity_poly.type
_entity_poly.pdbx_seq_one_letter_code
_entity_poly.pdbx_strand_id
1 'polypeptide(L)'
;MICYAPLLRSWAKAPMEQSATMEDDIQVAVKRLGEKITKGEWKFEIEVNALGKISRTGKEKPDYLATVDTDPNSPTYSKVIHRLSMPYLGDELHRSGWNACSSCHGDPSAVRRFLVLPFLLSGPVDTQKDPRAPSLHKVVNPKDIIEKTGVAYPHTAHCLASGEIMVSCLGDKDGNAEGNGFLLLDSDFNVKGRWEKPGHSPLYGYDFWYQPRHKTMISTSMGAPSTFIKGFNVQHVSDGLYGRHLHVYSWPGGELKQTLDFGNNGLVPLEASWGHEVAISVKPLKRGSPVVAEAEDGTTYVNSRYASFASQRSVLKLDSFTINVQLE
;
A
#
# COMPACT_ATOMS: atom_id res chain seq x y z
N MET A 1 8.73 7.38 -4.95
CA MET A 1 7.27 7.21 -5.01
C MET A 1 6.75 7.31 -3.59
N ILE A 2 6.21 8.46 -3.21
CA ILE A 2 5.56 8.66 -1.91
C ILE A 2 4.05 8.54 -2.17
N CYS A 3 3.38 7.61 -1.50
CA CYS A 3 1.92 7.61 -1.40
C CYS A 3 1.58 8.36 -0.11
N TYR A 4 0.80 9.44 -0.20
CA TYR A 4 0.33 10.15 1.00
C TYR A 4 -1.17 9.96 1.17
N ALA A 5 -1.54 9.44 2.33
CA ALA A 5 -2.91 9.18 2.72
C ALA A 5 -3.39 10.19 3.78
N PRO A 6 -4.40 11.01 3.50
CA PRO A 6 -5.00 11.90 4.51
C PRO A 6 -5.75 11.14 5.61
N LEU A 7 -6.11 9.86 5.40
CA LEU A 7 -6.77 9.01 6.41
C LEU A 7 -5.99 8.97 7.74
N LEU A 8 -4.65 8.98 7.69
CA LEU A 8 -3.78 8.88 8.86
C LEU A 8 -3.55 10.20 9.61
N ARG A 9 -3.87 11.38 9.04
CA ARG A 9 -3.73 12.65 9.79
C ARG A 9 -4.69 12.76 10.97
N SER A 10 -5.75 11.95 10.99
CA SER A 10 -6.70 11.90 12.12
C SER A 10 -6.24 11.02 13.30
N TRP A 11 -5.10 10.32 13.17
CA TRP A 11 -4.62 9.36 14.17
C TRP A 11 -3.55 9.93 15.12
N ALA A 12 -2.97 11.10 14.80
CA ALA A 12 -2.06 11.81 15.68
C ALA A 12 -2.79 12.99 16.34
N LYS A 13 -2.89 12.98 17.67
CA LYS A 13 -3.41 14.10 18.47
C LYS A 13 -2.69 15.40 18.07
N ALA A 14 -3.36 16.25 17.29
CA ALA A 14 -3.01 17.66 17.13
C ALA A 14 -4.29 18.49 17.33
N PRO A 15 -4.25 19.57 18.13
CA PRO A 15 -5.39 20.46 18.30
C PRO A 15 -5.80 21.04 16.95
N MET A 16 -7.12 21.08 16.74
CA MET A 16 -7.75 21.51 15.51
C MET A 16 -7.71 23.05 15.41
N GLU A 17 -6.63 23.60 14.86
CA GLU A 17 -6.58 25.01 14.43
C GLU A 17 -5.94 25.12 13.04
N GLN A 18 -6.69 25.75 12.13
CA GLN A 18 -6.43 26.00 10.70
C GLN A 18 -6.81 24.86 9.72
N SER A 19 -7.83 25.15 8.91
CA SER A 19 -8.21 24.35 7.75
C SER A 19 -7.13 24.45 6.67
N ALA A 20 -6.17 23.52 6.67
CA ALA A 20 -5.26 23.37 5.55
C ALA A 20 -6.07 23.13 4.26
N THR A 21 -5.78 23.91 3.21
CA THR A 21 -6.40 23.74 1.91
C THR A 21 -5.73 22.60 1.15
N MET A 22 -6.40 22.07 0.11
CA MET A 22 -5.83 21.03 -0.76
C MET A 22 -4.49 21.45 -1.38
N GLU A 23 -4.31 22.76 -1.65
CA GLU A 23 -3.05 23.29 -2.17
C GLU A 23 -1.96 23.24 -1.09
N ASP A 24 -2.28 23.50 0.18
CA ASP A 24 -1.30 23.45 1.27
C ASP A 24 -0.72 22.04 1.49
N ASP A 25 -1.55 20.99 1.39
CA ASP A 25 -1.08 19.60 1.54
C ASP A 25 -0.19 19.15 0.39
N ILE A 26 -0.49 19.59 -0.84
CA ILE A 26 0.36 19.34 -2.02
C ILE A 26 1.70 20.06 -1.87
N GLN A 27 1.69 21.32 -1.45
CA GLN A 27 2.93 22.08 -1.26
C GLN A 27 3.81 21.45 -0.17
N VAL A 28 3.22 20.87 0.88
CA VAL A 28 3.96 20.10 1.90
C VAL A 28 4.56 18.81 1.33
N ALA A 29 3.80 18.06 0.52
CA ALA A 29 4.29 16.83 -0.12
C ALA A 29 5.44 17.13 -1.10
N VAL A 30 5.25 18.14 -1.95
CA VAL A 30 6.23 18.67 -2.91
C VAL A 30 7.51 19.15 -2.21
N LYS A 31 7.40 19.87 -1.08
CA LYS A 31 8.57 20.30 -0.30
C LYS A 31 9.37 19.11 0.25
N ARG A 32 8.69 18.09 0.79
CA ARG A 32 9.34 16.86 1.31
C ARG A 32 9.97 16.01 0.21
N LEU A 33 9.37 16.01 -0.99
CA LEU A 33 9.96 15.39 -2.18
C LEU A 33 11.27 16.09 -2.56
N GLY A 34 11.25 17.43 -2.64
CA GLY A 34 12.44 18.24 -2.90
C GLY A 34 13.61 17.93 -1.95
N GLU A 35 13.32 17.67 -0.68
CA GLU A 35 14.33 17.27 0.32
C GLU A 35 14.94 15.87 0.03
N LYS A 36 14.16 14.93 -0.53
CA LYS A 36 14.57 13.54 -0.83
C LYS A 36 15.33 13.36 -2.14
N ILE A 37 15.12 14.24 -3.12
CA ILE A 37 15.69 14.13 -4.48
C ILE A 37 17.20 14.44 -4.53
N THR A 38 17.78 14.93 -3.43
CA THR A 38 19.21 15.24 -3.27
C THR A 38 20.19 14.05 -3.42
N LYS A 39 19.75 12.89 -3.91
CA LYS A 39 20.57 11.67 -4.11
C LYS A 39 20.76 11.22 -5.58
N GLY A 40 20.28 11.99 -6.55
CA GLY A 40 20.68 11.85 -7.96
C GLY A 40 19.78 11.00 -8.87
N GLU A 41 19.60 11.52 -10.08
CA GLU A 41 19.00 10.95 -11.30
C GLU A 41 17.52 10.56 -11.30
N TRP A 42 16.63 11.55 -11.08
CA TRP A 42 15.22 11.44 -11.47
C TRP A 42 14.78 12.76 -12.10
N LYS A 43 14.23 12.71 -13.33
CA LYS A 43 13.75 13.92 -14.03
C LYS A 43 12.33 14.30 -13.63
N PHE A 44 11.48 13.30 -13.33
CA PHE A 44 10.09 13.49 -12.91
C PHE A 44 9.72 12.42 -11.87
N GLU A 45 8.84 12.76 -10.93
CA GLU A 45 8.22 11.80 -10.01
C GLU A 45 6.70 11.89 -10.14
N ILE A 46 6.07 10.72 -10.28
CA ILE A 46 4.62 10.60 -10.21
C ILE A 46 4.28 10.32 -8.75
N GLU A 47 3.62 11.29 -8.13
CA GLU A 47 3.12 11.18 -6.77
C GLU A 47 1.62 10.93 -6.82
N VAL A 48 1.18 9.81 -6.25
CA VAL A 48 -0.24 9.55 -6.07
C VAL A 48 -0.67 10.24 -4.79
N ASN A 49 -1.13 11.48 -4.96
CA ASN A 49 -1.78 12.22 -3.89
C ASN A 49 -3.27 12.00 -3.98
N ALA A 50 -3.80 11.32 -2.97
CA ALA A 50 -5.22 11.24 -2.79
C ALA A 50 -5.66 12.25 -1.76
N LEU A 51 -6.50 13.19 -2.17
CA LEU A 51 -7.16 14.11 -1.25
C LEU A 51 -8.66 14.07 -1.53
N GLY A 52 -9.22 12.87 -1.46
CA GLY A 52 -10.65 12.63 -1.56
C GLY A 52 -11.12 11.81 -0.36
N LYS A 53 -11.56 12.49 0.70
CA LYS A 53 -12.42 11.85 1.71
C LYS A 53 -13.85 12.28 1.45
N ILE A 54 -14.74 11.31 1.30
CA ILE A 54 -16.18 11.51 1.42
C ILE A 54 -16.47 12.20 2.78
N SER A 55 -17.33 13.22 2.72
CA SER A 55 -18.10 13.85 3.80
C SER A 55 -17.51 14.98 4.68
N ARG A 56 -16.27 15.46 4.54
CA ARG A 56 -15.80 16.59 5.39
C ARG A 56 -15.37 17.89 4.71
N THR A 57 -15.22 17.93 3.39
CA THR A 57 -14.97 19.20 2.66
C THR A 57 -16.21 19.75 1.95
N GLY A 58 -17.29 18.96 1.84
CA GLY A 58 -18.53 19.37 1.17
C GLY A 58 -18.39 19.63 -0.34
N LYS A 59 -17.31 19.16 -0.98
CA LYS A 59 -17.03 19.41 -2.40
C LYS A 59 -17.11 18.10 -3.20
N GLU A 60 -18.07 18.02 -4.12
CA GLU A 60 -18.24 16.93 -5.09
C GLU A 60 -17.19 17.06 -6.21
N LYS A 61 -15.93 16.73 -5.91
CA LYS A 61 -14.84 16.70 -6.90
C LYS A 61 -14.19 15.32 -6.95
N PRO A 62 -13.81 14.84 -8.13
CA PRO A 62 -13.10 13.57 -8.25
C PRO A 62 -11.69 13.71 -7.72
N ASP A 63 -11.13 12.58 -7.33
CA ASP A 63 -9.71 12.43 -7.03
C ASP A 63 -8.89 12.71 -8.29
N TYR A 64 -7.59 12.94 -8.13
CA TYR A 64 -6.71 13.12 -9.28
C TYR A 64 -5.29 12.65 -8.98
N LEU A 65 -4.59 12.27 -10.03
CA LEU A 65 -3.16 12.01 -10.01
C LEU A 65 -2.38 13.30 -10.32
N ALA A 66 -1.47 13.72 -9.44
CA ALA A 66 -0.60 14.86 -9.67
C ALA A 66 0.76 14.41 -10.23
N THR A 67 1.24 15.10 -11.26
CA THR A 67 2.61 14.94 -11.77
C THR A 67 3.45 16.10 -11.26
N VAL A 68 4.53 15.80 -10.55
CA VAL A 68 5.44 16.79 -9.96
C VAL A 68 6.77 16.77 -10.70
N ASP A 69 7.22 17.95 -11.11
CA ASP A 69 8.54 18.08 -11.70
C ASP A 69 9.62 18.03 -10.63
N THR A 70 10.54 17.07 -10.76
CA THR A 70 11.57 16.79 -9.76
C THR A 70 12.98 17.08 -10.26
N ASP A 71 13.15 17.55 -11.50
CA ASP A 71 14.46 17.95 -12.04
C ASP A 71 14.88 19.31 -11.43
N PRO A 72 15.95 19.37 -10.62
CA PRO A 72 16.41 20.62 -10.01
C PRO A 72 16.80 21.72 -11.01
N ASN A 73 17.09 21.33 -12.26
CA ASN A 73 17.43 22.27 -13.34
C ASN A 73 16.21 22.75 -14.13
N SER A 74 15.02 22.20 -13.86
CA SER A 74 13.79 22.56 -14.56
C SER A 74 13.23 23.91 -14.07
N PRO A 75 12.71 24.78 -14.96
CA PRO A 75 12.00 26.00 -14.56
C PRO A 75 10.69 25.70 -13.80
N THR A 76 10.21 24.46 -13.88
CA THR A 76 9.05 23.95 -13.15
C THR A 76 9.42 23.06 -11.96
N TYR A 77 10.69 22.99 -11.55
CA TYR A 77 11.13 22.22 -10.37
C TYR A 77 10.23 22.46 -9.15
N SER A 78 9.87 21.37 -8.47
CA SER A 78 9.05 21.41 -7.26
C SER A 78 7.68 22.06 -7.49
N LYS A 79 7.07 21.83 -8.66
CA LYS A 79 5.70 22.27 -9.00
C LYS A 79 4.89 21.12 -9.54
N VAL A 80 3.58 21.15 -9.31
CA VAL A 80 2.62 20.29 -10.01
C VAL A 80 2.49 20.79 -11.45
N ILE A 81 2.93 19.96 -12.40
CA ILE A 81 2.93 20.27 -13.83
C ILE A 81 1.73 19.66 -14.57
N HIS A 82 1.07 18.68 -13.97
CA HIS A 82 -0.14 18.07 -14.53
C HIS A 82 -1.03 17.49 -13.43
N ARG A 83 -2.35 17.48 -13.69
CA ARG A 83 -3.37 16.84 -12.85
C ARG A 83 -4.28 16.01 -13.74
N LEU A 84 -4.27 14.70 -13.56
CA LEU A 84 -5.17 13.77 -14.23
C LEU A 84 -6.34 13.47 -13.30
N SER A 85 -7.49 14.10 -13.52
CA SER A 85 -8.71 13.83 -12.76
C SER A 85 -9.25 12.43 -13.05
N MET A 86 -9.64 11.73 -12.00
CA MET A 86 -10.29 10.43 -12.09
C MET A 86 -11.70 10.59 -12.66
N PRO A 87 -12.18 9.59 -13.42
CA PRO A 87 -13.49 9.67 -14.08
C PRO A 87 -14.67 9.62 -13.12
N TYR A 88 -14.48 9.20 -11.86
CA TYR A 88 -15.55 8.99 -10.90
C TYR A 88 -15.31 9.67 -9.55
N LEU A 89 -16.41 9.96 -8.85
CA LEU A 89 -16.39 10.48 -7.48
C LEU A 89 -16.23 9.35 -6.48
N GLY A 90 -15.53 9.62 -5.38
CA GLY A 90 -15.34 8.63 -4.32
C GLY A 90 -14.33 7.54 -4.67
N ASP A 91 -13.46 7.81 -5.65
CA ASP A 91 -12.37 6.92 -6.05
C ASP A 91 -11.24 6.83 -5.01
N GLU A 92 -11.29 7.60 -3.90
CA GLU A 92 -10.41 7.55 -2.72
C GLU A 92 -9.05 6.90 -3.01
N LEU A 93 -8.27 7.54 -3.90
CA LEU A 93 -6.96 7.03 -4.27
C LEU A 93 -6.14 6.82 -2.97
N HIS A 94 -5.14 5.95 -2.97
CA HIS A 94 -4.37 5.75 -1.74
C HIS A 94 -2.99 5.16 -2.00
N ARG A 95 -2.96 4.10 -2.81
CA ARG A 95 -1.73 3.41 -3.19
C ARG A 95 -1.56 3.45 -4.69
N SER A 96 -0.37 3.03 -5.11
CA SER A 96 -0.11 2.71 -6.49
C SER A 96 0.94 1.62 -6.61
N GLY A 97 0.92 0.93 -7.74
CA GLY A 97 1.90 -0.06 -8.13
C GLY A 97 2.22 0.07 -9.61
N TRP A 98 3.33 -0.49 -10.07
CA TRP A 98 3.66 -0.55 -11.49
C TRP A 98 3.22 -1.88 -12.10
N ASN A 99 2.85 -1.86 -13.39
CA ASN A 99 2.59 -3.08 -14.15
C ASN A 99 3.83 -3.99 -14.26
N ALA A 100 5.01 -3.40 -14.33
CA ALA A 100 6.28 -4.11 -14.41
C ALA A 100 7.37 -3.44 -13.56
N CYS A 101 8.28 -4.26 -13.06
CA CYS A 101 9.35 -3.83 -12.15
C CYS A 101 10.54 -4.79 -12.25
N SER A 102 11.51 -4.64 -11.36
CA SER A 102 12.69 -5.52 -11.30
C SER A 102 12.34 -7.00 -11.09
N SER A 103 11.16 -7.33 -10.58
CA SER A 103 10.67 -8.71 -10.53
C SER A 103 10.53 -9.35 -11.91
N CYS A 104 10.34 -8.55 -12.97
CA CYS A 104 10.19 -9.00 -14.35
C CYS A 104 11.56 -9.10 -15.08
N HIS A 105 12.69 -9.15 -14.36
CA HIS A 105 14.03 -9.11 -14.96
C HIS A 105 14.34 -10.22 -15.97
N GLY A 106 13.56 -11.31 -15.98
CA GLY A 106 13.70 -12.42 -16.92
C GLY A 106 12.97 -12.22 -18.24
N ASP A 107 12.14 -11.18 -18.35
CA ASP A 107 11.36 -10.86 -19.54
C ASP A 107 11.81 -9.50 -20.13
N PRO A 108 12.56 -9.51 -21.24
CA PRO A 108 13.02 -8.27 -21.87
C PRO A 108 11.87 -7.47 -22.53
N SER A 109 10.69 -8.06 -22.71
CA SER A 109 9.51 -7.37 -23.22
C SER A 109 8.73 -6.62 -22.14
N ALA A 110 9.01 -6.88 -20.86
CA ALA A 110 8.35 -6.23 -19.75
C ALA A 110 8.79 -4.77 -19.61
N VAL A 111 7.87 -3.85 -19.90
CA VAL A 111 8.11 -2.41 -19.80
C VAL A 111 7.33 -1.83 -18.62
N ARG A 112 8.03 -1.14 -17.72
CA ARG A 112 7.39 -0.28 -16.70
C ARG A 112 6.77 0.92 -17.40
N ARG A 113 5.45 0.88 -17.59
CA ARG A 113 4.71 1.86 -18.38
C ARG A 113 3.44 2.33 -17.70
N PHE A 114 2.73 1.42 -17.05
CA PHE A 114 1.41 1.70 -16.51
C PHE A 114 1.50 1.78 -14.99
N LEU A 115 1.06 2.92 -14.45
CA LEU A 115 0.84 3.09 -13.02
C LEU A 115 -0.55 2.59 -12.68
N VAL A 116 -0.62 1.49 -11.94
CA VAL A 116 -1.85 0.89 -11.44
C VAL A 116 -2.29 1.66 -10.21
N LEU A 117 -3.48 2.25 -10.29
CA LEU A 117 -4.15 2.94 -9.19
C LEU A 117 -5.28 2.02 -8.67
N PRO A 118 -5.05 1.23 -7.61
CA PRO A 118 -6.07 0.37 -7.05
C PRO A 118 -7.08 1.20 -6.22
N PHE A 119 -8.23 1.53 -6.81
CA PHE A 119 -9.46 1.84 -6.07
C PHE A 119 -10.69 1.68 -6.96
N LEU A 120 -11.88 1.80 -6.35
CA LEU A 120 -13.19 1.44 -6.88
C LEU A 120 -13.34 1.61 -8.39
N LEU A 121 -12.96 2.69 -9.07
CA LEU A 121 -13.11 2.80 -10.53
C LEU A 121 -11.86 3.30 -11.26
N SER A 122 -10.72 3.34 -10.58
CA SER A 122 -9.44 3.75 -11.17
C SER A 122 -8.71 2.55 -11.80
N GLY A 123 -7.87 2.83 -12.79
CA GLY A 123 -7.20 1.81 -13.58
C GLY A 123 -5.80 2.24 -13.99
N PRO A 124 -5.12 1.46 -14.86
CA PRO A 124 -3.78 1.77 -15.31
C PRO A 124 -3.71 3.16 -15.97
N VAL A 125 -2.74 3.97 -15.55
CA VAL A 125 -2.38 5.26 -16.16
C VAL A 125 -1.13 5.05 -17.02
N ASP A 126 -1.21 5.40 -18.30
CA ASP A 126 -0.08 5.36 -19.24
C ASP A 126 0.86 6.53 -18.99
N THR A 127 2.10 6.22 -18.62
CA THR A 127 3.14 7.21 -18.35
C THR A 127 4.19 7.28 -19.46
N GLN A 128 4.10 6.45 -20.50
CA GLN A 128 5.12 6.40 -21.56
C GLN A 128 4.83 7.38 -22.70
N LYS A 129 3.56 7.58 -23.06
CA LYS A 129 3.18 8.52 -24.14
C LYS A 129 3.62 9.95 -23.85
N ASP A 130 3.32 10.42 -22.64
CA ASP A 130 3.78 11.70 -22.10
C ASP A 130 4.00 11.56 -20.59
N PRO A 131 5.25 11.40 -20.13
CA PRO A 131 5.55 11.30 -18.70
C PRO A 131 5.23 12.57 -17.90
N ARG A 132 5.13 13.74 -18.55
CA ARG A 132 4.79 15.02 -17.91
C ARG A 132 3.28 15.23 -17.82
N ALA A 133 2.50 14.56 -18.68
CA ALA A 133 1.05 14.56 -18.65
C ALA A 133 0.47 13.14 -18.85
N PRO A 134 0.60 12.25 -17.84
CA PRO A 134 0.09 10.88 -17.93
C PRO A 134 -1.42 10.84 -18.18
N SER A 135 -1.89 9.77 -18.84
CA SER A 135 -3.31 9.65 -19.22
C SER A 135 -3.88 8.29 -18.84
N LEU A 136 -5.17 8.25 -18.51
CA LEU A 136 -5.85 7.00 -18.17
C LEU A 136 -5.83 6.06 -19.39
N HIS A 137 -5.29 4.85 -19.21
CA HIS A 137 -5.22 3.85 -20.27
C HIS A 137 -6.50 3.03 -20.38
N LYS A 138 -6.99 2.55 -19.24
CA LYS A 138 -8.14 1.66 -19.12
C LYS A 138 -8.77 1.83 -17.74
N VAL A 139 -10.07 1.58 -17.64
CA VAL A 139 -10.77 1.36 -16.37
C VAL A 139 -11.04 -0.13 -16.24
N VAL A 140 -10.67 -0.73 -15.11
CA VAL A 140 -11.08 -2.10 -14.78
C VAL A 140 -12.45 -2.01 -14.11
N ASN A 141 -13.48 -2.56 -14.76
CA ASN A 141 -14.85 -2.40 -14.29
C ASN A 141 -15.05 -3.14 -12.94
N PRO A 142 -15.57 -2.49 -11.90
CA PRO A 142 -15.66 -3.09 -10.56
C PRO A 142 -16.70 -4.18 -10.50
N LYS A 143 -17.75 -4.06 -11.32
CA LYS A 143 -18.74 -5.12 -11.47
C LYS A 143 -18.08 -6.41 -11.94
N ASP A 144 -17.19 -6.32 -12.92
CA ASP A 144 -16.46 -7.48 -13.43
C ASP A 144 -15.54 -8.09 -12.35
N ILE A 145 -14.89 -7.26 -11.52
CA ILE A 145 -14.10 -7.73 -10.38
C ILE A 145 -15.01 -8.48 -9.41
N ILE A 146 -16.07 -7.83 -8.91
CA ILE A 146 -16.99 -8.38 -7.91
C ILE A 146 -17.65 -9.66 -8.41
N GLU A 147 -18.20 -9.67 -9.63
CA GLU A 147 -18.89 -10.83 -10.19
C GLU A 147 -17.96 -12.03 -10.38
N LYS A 148 -16.70 -11.81 -10.77
CA LYS A 148 -15.74 -12.89 -11.01
C LYS A 148 -15.02 -13.37 -9.75
N THR A 149 -14.91 -12.54 -8.71
CA THR A 149 -13.99 -12.82 -7.58
C THR A 149 -14.61 -12.67 -6.20
N GLY A 150 -15.72 -11.93 -6.09
CA GLY A 150 -16.33 -11.56 -4.81
C GLY A 150 -15.53 -10.53 -3.99
N VAL A 151 -14.37 -10.08 -4.47
CA VAL A 151 -13.56 -9.07 -3.76
C VAL A 151 -13.86 -7.65 -4.24
N ALA A 152 -13.66 -6.68 -3.36
CA ALA A 152 -13.83 -5.25 -3.59
C ALA A 152 -12.81 -4.46 -2.74
N TYR A 153 -12.86 -3.12 -2.81
CA TYR A 153 -11.92 -2.25 -2.11
C TYR A 153 -10.44 -2.60 -2.39
N PRO A 154 -9.99 -2.56 -3.66
CA PRO A 154 -8.60 -2.82 -3.99
C PRO A 154 -7.68 -1.80 -3.31
N HIS A 155 -6.52 -2.25 -2.83
CA HIS A 155 -5.65 -1.48 -1.94
C HIS A 155 -4.19 -1.46 -2.39
N THR A 156 -3.40 -2.52 -2.21
CA THR A 156 -1.99 -2.54 -2.61
C THR A 156 -1.84 -3.25 -3.95
N ALA A 157 -1.08 -2.70 -4.90
CA ALA A 157 -0.80 -3.34 -6.18
C ALA A 157 0.70 -3.66 -6.34
N HIS A 158 1.02 -4.88 -6.76
CA HIS A 158 2.38 -5.30 -7.11
C HIS A 158 2.42 -6.07 -8.43
N CYS A 159 3.35 -5.68 -9.32
CA CYS A 159 3.84 -6.47 -10.46
C CYS A 159 4.34 -7.84 -10.01
N LEU A 160 4.07 -8.89 -10.78
CA LEU A 160 4.61 -10.23 -10.58
C LEU A 160 5.63 -10.58 -11.68
N ALA A 161 6.54 -11.52 -11.39
CA ALA A 161 7.50 -12.02 -12.37
C ALA A 161 6.83 -12.73 -13.57
N SER A 162 5.59 -13.19 -13.41
CA SER A 162 4.77 -13.77 -14.48
C SER A 162 4.21 -12.75 -15.48
N GLY A 163 4.40 -11.45 -15.23
CA GLY A 163 3.78 -10.35 -16.00
C GLY A 163 2.37 -9.98 -15.55
N GLU A 164 1.82 -10.73 -14.59
CA GLU A 164 0.53 -10.42 -13.94
C GLU A 164 0.70 -9.32 -12.88
N ILE A 165 -0.42 -8.73 -12.48
CA ILE A 165 -0.48 -7.76 -11.39
C ILE A 165 -1.38 -8.31 -10.31
N MET A 166 -0.87 -8.40 -9.09
CA MET A 166 -1.66 -8.78 -7.93
C MET A 166 -2.06 -7.55 -7.13
N VAL A 167 -3.31 -7.51 -6.70
CA VAL A 167 -3.88 -6.40 -5.93
C VAL A 167 -4.56 -6.94 -4.67
N SER A 168 -4.20 -6.46 -3.47
CA SER A 168 -4.94 -6.80 -2.25
C SER A 168 -6.29 -6.11 -2.23
N CYS A 169 -7.29 -6.77 -1.65
CA CYS A 169 -8.65 -6.28 -1.52
C CYS A 169 -9.11 -6.42 -0.08
N LEU A 170 -9.79 -5.38 0.44
CA LEU A 170 -10.10 -5.25 1.87
C LEU A 170 -11.45 -5.83 2.29
N GLY A 171 -12.31 -6.20 1.33
CA GLY A 171 -13.64 -6.70 1.67
C GLY A 171 -14.51 -6.99 0.47
N ASP A 172 -15.77 -7.33 0.72
CA ASP A 172 -16.77 -7.56 -0.33
C ASP A 172 -17.43 -6.25 -0.80
N LYS A 173 -18.38 -6.33 -1.73
CA LYS A 173 -19.12 -5.18 -2.27
C LYS A 173 -19.88 -4.36 -1.20
N ASP A 174 -20.20 -4.98 -0.07
CA ASP A 174 -20.97 -4.37 1.04
C ASP A 174 -20.03 -3.87 2.16
N GLY A 175 -18.71 -4.06 1.98
CA GLY A 175 -17.68 -3.66 2.92
C GLY A 175 -17.50 -4.63 4.09
N ASN A 176 -17.92 -5.89 3.94
CA ASN A 176 -17.69 -6.94 4.93
C ASN A 176 -16.36 -7.67 4.68
N ALA A 177 -15.92 -8.43 5.67
CA ALA A 177 -14.61 -9.08 5.67
C ALA A 177 -14.51 -10.29 4.74
N GLU A 178 -15.65 -10.88 4.36
CA GLU A 178 -15.75 -12.11 3.56
C GLU A 178 -15.14 -11.96 2.16
N GLY A 179 -15.08 -10.73 1.64
CA GLY A 179 -14.43 -10.41 0.35
C GLY A 179 -12.96 -10.00 0.46
N ASN A 180 -12.28 -10.25 1.59
CA ASN A 180 -10.83 -10.06 1.69
C ASN A 180 -10.06 -11.05 0.81
N GLY A 181 -8.94 -10.63 0.24
CA GLY A 181 -8.08 -11.50 -0.56
C GLY A 181 -7.28 -10.75 -1.61
N PHE A 182 -6.96 -11.44 -2.71
CA PHE A 182 -6.08 -10.88 -3.76
C PHE A 182 -6.69 -11.04 -5.14
N LEU A 183 -6.91 -9.93 -5.81
CA LEU A 183 -7.27 -9.86 -7.23
C LEU A 183 -6.02 -10.08 -8.10
N LEU A 184 -6.16 -10.89 -9.14
CA LEU A 184 -5.13 -11.09 -10.16
C LEU A 184 -5.59 -10.51 -11.50
N LEU A 185 -4.76 -9.64 -12.07
CA LEU A 185 -4.93 -9.05 -13.39
C LEU A 185 -3.88 -9.60 -14.35
N ASP A 186 -4.25 -9.85 -15.61
CA ASP A 186 -3.29 -10.16 -16.67
C ASP A 186 -2.54 -8.90 -17.13
N SER A 187 -1.60 -9.07 -18.06
CA SER A 187 -0.79 -7.99 -18.63
C SER A 187 -1.59 -6.93 -19.39
N ASP A 188 -2.83 -7.26 -19.80
CA ASP A 188 -3.78 -6.36 -20.46
C ASP A 188 -4.83 -5.81 -19.48
N PHE A 189 -4.60 -5.98 -18.18
CA PHE A 189 -5.45 -5.55 -17.07
C PHE A 189 -6.87 -6.15 -17.13
N ASN A 190 -7.02 -7.38 -17.62
CA ASN A 190 -8.26 -8.13 -17.49
C ASN A 190 -8.26 -8.94 -16.19
N VAL A 191 -9.45 -9.06 -15.59
CA VAL A 191 -9.65 -9.85 -14.37
C VAL A 191 -9.45 -11.33 -14.67
N LYS A 192 -8.38 -11.92 -14.11
CA LYS A 192 -8.12 -13.36 -14.17
C LYS A 192 -8.85 -14.15 -13.10
N GLY A 193 -8.98 -13.58 -11.91
CA GLY A 193 -9.56 -14.26 -10.75
C GLY A 193 -8.89 -13.86 -9.45
N ARG A 194 -8.98 -14.74 -8.47
CA ARG A 194 -8.28 -14.62 -7.18
C ARG A 194 -6.91 -15.30 -7.25
N TRP A 195 -5.93 -14.78 -6.52
CA TRP A 195 -4.59 -15.39 -6.47
C TRP A 195 -4.50 -16.51 -5.42
N GLU A 196 -5.13 -16.34 -4.26
CA GLU A 196 -5.10 -17.36 -3.21
C GLU A 196 -5.89 -18.62 -3.62
N LYS A 197 -5.48 -19.78 -3.10
CA LYS A 197 -6.24 -21.02 -3.28
C LYS A 197 -7.61 -20.91 -2.59
N PRO A 198 -8.65 -21.59 -3.12
CA PRO A 198 -9.96 -21.65 -2.46
C PRO A 198 -9.82 -22.08 -0.99
N GLY A 199 -10.46 -21.34 -0.08
CA GLY A 199 -10.39 -21.60 1.37
C GLY A 199 -9.17 -21.02 2.09
N HIS A 200 -8.26 -20.32 1.39
CA HIS A 200 -7.07 -19.71 1.98
C HIS A 200 -7.14 -18.18 2.08
N SER A 201 -8.31 -17.57 1.90
CA SER A 201 -8.47 -16.12 2.06
C SER A 201 -8.24 -15.69 3.52
N PRO A 202 -7.59 -14.53 3.75
CA PRO A 202 -7.38 -14.05 5.10
C PRO A 202 -8.68 -13.49 5.68
N LEU A 203 -8.83 -13.52 7.00
CA LEU A 203 -9.99 -12.91 7.67
C LEU A 203 -10.04 -11.40 7.41
N TYR A 204 -8.88 -10.72 7.52
CA TYR A 204 -8.71 -9.32 7.19
C TYR A 204 -7.49 -9.15 6.28
N GLY A 205 -7.59 -8.29 5.28
CA GLY A 205 -6.49 -7.89 4.42
C GLY A 205 -6.05 -6.45 4.67
N TYR A 206 -4.85 -6.11 4.19
CA TYR A 206 -4.38 -4.73 4.03
C TYR A 206 -3.27 -4.68 2.96
N ASP A 207 -2.03 -4.82 3.38
CA ASP A 207 -0.85 -4.78 2.51
C ASP A 207 -0.31 -6.19 2.29
N PHE A 208 0.50 -6.38 1.25
CA PHE A 208 1.22 -7.62 1.07
C PHE A 208 2.54 -7.40 0.34
N TRP A 209 3.50 -8.30 0.57
CA TRP A 209 4.71 -8.34 -0.21
C TRP A 209 5.23 -9.78 -0.32
N TYR A 210 5.75 -10.13 -1.49
CA TYR A 210 6.27 -11.47 -1.79
C TYR A 210 7.80 -11.50 -1.97
N GLN A 211 8.42 -12.61 -1.60
CA GLN A 211 9.85 -12.86 -1.79
C GLN A 211 10.06 -14.19 -2.54
N PRO A 212 10.21 -14.15 -3.88
CA PRO A 212 10.24 -15.36 -4.70
C PRO A 212 11.34 -16.35 -4.32
N ARG A 213 12.52 -15.85 -3.89
CA ARG A 213 13.64 -16.72 -3.49
C ARG A 213 13.38 -17.51 -2.20
N HIS A 214 12.47 -17.02 -1.36
CA HIS A 214 12.02 -17.70 -0.15
C HIS A 214 10.68 -18.40 -0.31
N LYS A 215 10.12 -18.44 -1.54
CA LYS A 215 8.82 -19.06 -1.83
C LYS A 215 7.75 -18.65 -0.82
N THR A 216 7.77 -17.38 -0.40
CA THR A 216 6.89 -16.85 0.64
C THR A 216 6.26 -15.54 0.21
N MET A 217 4.99 -15.36 0.54
CA MET A 217 4.31 -14.08 0.53
C MET A 217 3.73 -13.80 1.91
N ILE A 218 3.82 -12.54 2.34
CA ILE A 218 3.26 -12.09 3.60
C ILE A 218 2.19 -11.06 3.31
N SER A 219 1.02 -11.25 3.92
CA SER A 219 -0.07 -10.29 3.93
C SER A 219 -0.34 -9.84 5.35
N THR A 220 -0.80 -8.60 5.47
CA THR A 220 -1.11 -7.96 6.74
C THR A 220 -2.62 -7.74 6.89
N SER A 221 -3.05 -7.16 8.02
CA SER A 221 -4.45 -7.04 8.39
C SER A 221 -4.78 -5.62 8.85
N MET A 222 -5.94 -5.11 8.43
CA MET A 222 -6.53 -3.90 9.02
C MET A 222 -7.88 -4.20 9.67
N GLY A 223 -8.93 -4.32 8.88
CA GLY A 223 -10.32 -4.48 9.32
C GLY A 223 -11.23 -4.43 8.10
N ALA A 224 -12.53 -4.72 8.27
CA ALA A 224 -13.47 -4.63 7.16
C ALA A 224 -13.75 -3.15 6.79
N PRO A 225 -13.99 -2.82 5.50
CA PRO A 225 -14.29 -1.46 5.08
C PRO A 225 -15.44 -0.80 5.85
N SER A 226 -16.50 -1.56 6.14
CA SER A 226 -17.64 -1.10 6.94
C SER A 226 -17.25 -0.59 8.34
N THR A 227 -16.13 -1.06 8.89
CA THR A 227 -15.60 -0.67 10.20
C THR A 227 -14.96 0.73 10.20
N PHE A 228 -14.37 1.17 9.08
CA PHE A 228 -13.52 2.38 9.07
C PHE A 228 -13.93 3.45 8.05
N ILE A 229 -14.76 3.16 7.04
CA ILE A 229 -15.17 4.16 6.03
C ILE A 229 -15.88 5.37 6.68
N LYS A 230 -16.62 5.15 7.77
CA LYS A 230 -17.29 6.21 8.54
C LYS A 230 -16.36 6.94 9.54
N GLY A 231 -15.08 6.59 9.56
CA GLY A 231 -14.10 7.06 10.53
C GLY A 231 -13.84 6.06 11.65
N PHE A 232 -12.81 6.36 12.44
CA PHE A 232 -12.41 5.54 13.58
C PHE A 232 -13.47 5.57 14.69
N ASN A 233 -13.76 4.38 15.24
CA ASN A 233 -14.64 4.22 16.39
C ASN A 233 -13.92 3.35 17.44
N VAL A 234 -13.74 3.88 18.64
CA VAL A 234 -13.08 3.16 19.73
C VAL A 234 -13.84 1.90 20.15
N GLN A 235 -15.18 1.89 20.03
CA GLN A 235 -15.98 0.72 20.35
C GLN A 235 -15.64 -0.46 19.43
N HIS A 236 -15.36 -0.20 18.14
CA HIS A 236 -14.97 -1.23 17.18
C HIS A 236 -13.65 -1.93 17.56
N VAL A 237 -12.79 -1.27 18.35
CA VAL A 237 -11.57 -1.89 18.91
C VAL A 237 -11.96 -2.95 19.94
N SER A 238 -12.83 -2.59 20.90
CA SER A 238 -13.34 -3.51 21.91
C SER A 238 -14.15 -4.66 21.31
N ASP A 239 -14.86 -4.40 20.20
CA ASP A 239 -15.65 -5.41 19.48
C ASP A 239 -14.79 -6.34 18.61
N GLY A 240 -13.46 -6.12 18.54
CA GLY A 240 -12.54 -6.97 17.78
C GLY A 240 -12.63 -6.82 16.26
N LEU A 241 -13.12 -5.67 15.77
CA LEU A 241 -13.29 -5.41 14.34
C LEU A 241 -12.01 -4.93 13.63
N TYR A 242 -10.91 -4.81 14.38
CA TYR A 242 -9.57 -4.55 13.84
C TYR A 242 -8.71 -5.81 13.91
N GLY A 243 -8.15 -6.20 12.77
CA GLY A 243 -7.25 -7.33 12.62
C GLY A 243 -5.92 -7.14 13.35
N ARG A 244 -5.30 -8.26 13.69
CA ARG A 244 -4.04 -8.35 14.46
C ARG A 244 -3.11 -9.42 13.93
N HIS A 245 -3.34 -9.83 12.68
CA HIS A 245 -2.74 -11.01 12.10
C HIS A 245 -1.79 -10.66 10.96
N LEU A 246 -0.70 -11.42 10.87
CA LEU A 246 0.02 -11.59 9.62
C LEU A 246 -0.29 -12.97 9.04
N HIS A 247 -0.40 -13.03 7.73
CA HIS A 247 -0.72 -14.24 6.98
C HIS A 247 0.47 -14.61 6.10
N VAL A 248 1.02 -15.80 6.31
CA VAL A 248 2.17 -16.32 5.57
C VAL A 248 1.67 -17.33 4.54
N TYR A 249 1.84 -17.00 3.27
CA TYR A 249 1.45 -17.82 2.14
C TYR A 249 2.65 -18.48 1.49
N SER A 250 2.45 -19.69 1.00
CA SER A 250 3.34 -20.28 0.02
C SER A 250 3.30 -19.47 -1.29
N TRP A 251 4.47 -19.19 -1.84
CA TRP A 251 4.64 -18.49 -3.11
C TRP A 251 5.28 -19.40 -4.16
N PRO A 252 4.77 -19.42 -5.41
CA PRO A 252 3.58 -18.70 -5.89
C PRO A 252 2.26 -19.44 -5.62
N GLY A 253 2.27 -20.46 -4.76
CA GLY A 253 1.19 -21.45 -4.65
C GLY A 253 -0.13 -20.97 -4.04
N GLY A 254 -0.19 -19.80 -3.40
CA GLY A 254 -1.45 -19.24 -2.89
C GLY A 254 -2.04 -19.96 -1.67
N GLU A 255 -1.31 -20.89 -1.06
CA GLU A 255 -1.75 -21.62 0.12
C GLU A 255 -1.33 -20.89 1.39
N LEU A 256 -2.29 -20.50 2.24
CA LEU A 256 -2.03 -19.97 3.57
C LEU A 256 -1.39 -21.05 4.45
N LYS A 257 -0.13 -20.86 4.84
CA LYS A 257 0.67 -21.80 5.64
C LYS A 257 0.63 -21.48 7.12
N GLN A 258 0.59 -20.20 7.47
CA GLN A 258 0.62 -19.77 8.86
C GLN A 258 -0.12 -18.46 9.06
N THR A 259 -0.82 -18.34 10.18
CA THR A 259 -1.34 -17.07 10.68
C THR A 259 -0.63 -16.75 11.98
N LEU A 260 0.01 -15.58 12.03
CA LEU A 260 0.70 -15.06 13.20
C LEU A 260 -0.23 -14.08 13.91
N ASP A 261 -0.59 -14.37 15.16
CA ASP A 261 -1.42 -13.50 15.99
C ASP A 261 -0.54 -12.62 16.88
N PHE A 262 -0.68 -11.30 16.77
CA PHE A 262 0.08 -10.34 17.57
C PHE A 262 -0.62 -9.95 18.88
N GLY A 263 -1.78 -10.54 19.17
CA GLY A 263 -2.57 -10.28 20.36
C GLY A 263 -3.15 -8.86 20.40
N ASN A 264 -3.75 -8.53 21.54
CA ASN A 264 -4.50 -7.27 21.70
C ASN A 264 -3.62 -6.01 21.65
N ASN A 265 -2.30 -6.16 21.75
CA ASN A 265 -1.35 -5.04 21.69
C ASN A 265 -0.77 -4.84 20.27
N GLY A 266 -1.05 -5.75 19.34
CA GLY A 266 -0.53 -5.74 17.97
C GLY A 266 -1.62 -5.53 16.91
N LEU A 267 -2.57 -4.64 17.20
CA LEU A 267 -3.67 -4.31 16.31
C LEU A 267 -3.16 -3.57 15.06
N VAL A 268 -3.81 -3.84 13.93
CA VAL A 268 -3.65 -3.14 12.66
C VAL A 268 -2.20 -3.17 12.17
N PRO A 269 -1.58 -4.35 11.98
CA PRO A 269 -0.30 -4.44 11.29
C PRO A 269 -0.51 -3.97 9.84
N LEU A 270 -0.03 -2.78 9.50
CA LEU A 270 -0.27 -2.15 8.19
C LEU A 270 0.77 -2.56 7.16
N GLU A 271 1.85 -1.81 7.02
CA GLU A 271 2.78 -1.95 5.91
C GLU A 271 3.72 -3.15 6.08
N ALA A 272 3.79 -4.00 5.06
CA ALA A 272 4.75 -5.08 4.96
C ALA A 272 5.97 -4.63 4.15
N SER A 273 7.18 -4.91 4.65
CA SER A 273 8.40 -4.65 3.88
C SER A 273 9.43 -5.74 4.11
N TRP A 274 9.95 -6.29 3.01
CA TRP A 274 11.11 -7.17 3.05
C TRP A 274 12.39 -6.35 3.01
N GLY A 275 13.46 -6.85 3.63
CA GLY A 275 14.80 -6.33 3.37
C GLY A 275 15.12 -6.40 1.86
N HIS A 276 15.66 -5.31 1.30
CA HIS A 276 15.99 -5.24 -0.13
C HIS A 276 17.22 -6.08 -0.52
N GLU A 277 18.05 -6.48 0.46
CA GLU A 277 19.15 -7.42 0.21
C GLU A 277 18.60 -8.82 -0.06
N VAL A 278 18.72 -9.23 -1.31
CA VAL A 278 18.26 -10.55 -1.78
C VAL A 278 19.31 -11.66 -1.55
N ALA A 279 20.46 -11.32 -0.96
CA ALA A 279 21.57 -12.22 -0.66
C ALA A 279 21.69 -12.46 0.85
N ILE A 280 21.97 -13.72 1.22
CA ILE A 280 22.32 -14.08 2.60
C ILE A 280 23.76 -13.62 2.84
N SER A 281 23.95 -12.43 3.42
CA SER A 281 25.24 -12.02 3.97
C SER A 281 25.29 -12.36 5.46
N VAL A 282 26.01 -13.42 5.83
CA VAL A 282 26.31 -13.72 7.24
C VAL A 282 27.32 -12.69 7.73
N LYS A 283 26.86 -11.66 8.43
CA LYS A 283 27.74 -10.81 9.25
C LYS A 283 27.36 -10.97 10.73
N PRO A 284 28.33 -11.22 11.63
CA PRO A 284 28.04 -11.35 13.04
C PRO A 284 27.53 -10.01 13.60
N LEU A 285 26.32 -10.01 14.16
CA LEU A 285 25.73 -8.85 14.82
C LEU A 285 26.52 -8.54 16.10
N LYS A 286 27.21 -7.38 16.12
CA LYS A 286 27.74 -6.78 17.35
C LYS A 286 26.58 -6.28 18.22
N ARG A 287 26.67 -6.57 19.51
CA ARG A 287 25.76 -6.09 20.57
C ARG A 287 25.96 -4.58 20.80
N GLY A 288 24.87 -3.82 20.85
CA GLY A 288 24.82 -2.50 21.49
C GLY A 288 24.45 -1.33 20.57
N SER A 289 23.27 -0.75 20.86
CA SER A 289 22.97 0.69 20.99
C SER A 289 21.85 1.29 20.09
N PRO A 290 21.10 2.29 20.62
CA PRO A 290 19.62 2.30 20.62
C PRO A 290 18.98 3.61 20.11
N VAL A 291 17.64 3.69 20.01
CA VAL A 291 16.87 4.95 20.19
C VAL A 291 15.51 4.64 20.84
N VAL A 292 15.31 5.09 22.08
CA VAL A 292 14.01 5.15 22.79
C VAL A 292 13.84 6.61 23.24
N ALA A 293 12.64 7.16 23.12
CA ALA A 293 12.26 8.40 23.80
C ALA A 293 11.15 8.07 24.80
N GLU A 294 11.43 8.28 26.09
CA GLU A 294 10.46 8.21 27.19
C GLU A 294 9.91 9.61 27.48
N ALA A 295 8.61 9.72 27.76
CA ALA A 295 8.02 10.90 28.39
C ALA A 295 8.04 10.73 29.91
N GLU A 296 8.16 11.84 30.65
CA GLU A 296 8.36 11.89 32.12
C GLU A 296 7.21 11.28 32.96
N ASP A 297 6.11 10.86 32.34
CA ASP A 297 4.97 10.21 33.01
C ASP A 297 5.00 8.66 32.93
N GLY A 298 6.05 8.08 32.35
CA GLY A 298 6.18 6.63 32.20
C GLY A 298 5.31 6.01 31.10
N THR A 299 4.66 6.82 30.25
CA THR A 299 3.91 6.33 29.10
C THR A 299 4.86 5.94 27.96
N THR A 300 4.89 4.65 27.61
CA THR A 300 5.60 4.15 26.42
C THR A 300 4.70 4.25 25.19
N TYR A 301 5.07 5.08 24.22
CA TYR A 301 4.39 5.17 22.92
C TYR A 301 5.00 4.17 21.93
N VAL A 302 4.24 3.16 21.52
CA VAL A 302 4.68 2.19 20.49
C VAL A 302 4.33 2.73 19.10
N ASN A 303 5.34 2.92 18.25
CA ASN A 303 5.17 3.32 16.86
C ASN A 303 5.10 2.07 15.98
N SER A 304 3.90 1.51 15.76
CA SER A 304 3.66 0.26 15.01
C SER A 304 3.86 0.35 13.48
N ARG A 305 4.66 1.32 12.99
CA ARG A 305 4.66 1.71 11.57
C ARG A 305 5.31 0.73 10.59
N TYR A 306 6.13 -0.23 11.04
CA TYR A 306 6.89 -1.08 10.10
C TYR A 306 7.10 -2.50 10.64
N ALA A 307 6.67 -3.50 9.88
CA ALA A 307 7.14 -4.87 10.03
C ALA A 307 8.29 -5.11 9.01
N SER A 308 9.50 -5.40 9.50
CA SER A 308 10.69 -5.66 8.68
C SER A 308 11.20 -7.08 8.88
N PHE A 309 11.53 -7.77 7.79
CA PHE A 309 11.97 -9.17 7.77
C PHE A 309 13.45 -9.29 7.35
N ALA A 310 14.26 -10.00 8.17
CA ALA A 310 15.68 -10.27 7.91
C ALA A 310 15.95 -11.74 7.48
N SER A 311 17.05 -11.96 6.76
CA SER A 311 17.29 -13.04 5.78
C SER A 311 17.86 -14.37 6.29
N GLN A 312 17.88 -14.68 7.60
CA GLN A 312 18.31 -16.00 8.09
C GLN A 312 17.44 -16.44 9.26
N ARG A 313 16.55 -17.43 9.06
CA ARG A 313 15.41 -17.76 9.94
C ARG A 313 14.65 -16.49 10.29
N SER A 314 13.65 -16.13 9.49
CA SER A 314 13.03 -14.80 9.54
C SER A 314 12.49 -14.48 10.94
N VAL A 315 13.32 -13.78 11.70
CA VAL A 315 12.95 -13.11 12.94
C VAL A 315 12.31 -11.80 12.50
N LEU A 316 11.00 -11.74 12.63
CA LEU A 316 10.25 -10.49 12.67
C LEU A 316 10.72 -9.72 13.89
N LYS A 317 11.38 -8.58 13.69
CA LYS A 317 11.69 -7.64 14.77
C LYS A 317 10.63 -6.54 14.74
N LEU A 318 9.71 -6.61 15.68
CA LEU A 318 8.95 -5.46 16.17
C LEU A 318 9.70 -4.97 17.41
N ASP A 319 9.66 -3.67 17.74
CA ASP A 319 10.45 -3.04 18.83
C ASP A 319 10.24 -3.65 20.25
N SER A 320 9.45 -4.73 20.37
CA SER A 320 9.29 -5.55 21.58
C SER A 320 9.08 -7.05 21.34
N PHE A 321 9.08 -7.57 20.09
CA PHE A 321 8.82 -8.99 19.81
C PHE A 321 9.72 -9.58 18.72
N THR A 322 10.16 -10.82 18.93
CA THR A 322 10.83 -11.69 17.94
C THR A 322 9.86 -12.79 17.56
N ILE A 323 9.35 -12.78 16.32
CA ILE A 323 8.49 -13.87 15.83
C ILE A 323 9.31 -14.75 14.90
N ASN A 324 9.41 -16.03 15.25
CA ASN A 324 10.08 -17.04 14.43
C ASN A 324 9.12 -17.51 13.33
N VAL A 325 9.36 -17.09 12.09
CA VAL A 325 8.67 -17.67 10.93
C VAL A 325 9.38 -18.96 10.55
N GLN A 326 8.66 -20.08 10.56
CA GLN A 326 9.17 -21.33 9.97
C GLN A 326 9.01 -21.24 8.45
N LEU A 327 10.13 -21.04 7.76
CA LEU A 327 10.22 -21.19 6.31
C LEU A 327 10.59 -22.65 6.04
N GLU A 328 9.68 -23.41 5.42
CA GLU A 328 10.01 -24.73 4.81
C GLU A 328 10.61 -24.55 3.41
#